data_AF-A0A8C0R3W0-F1
#
_entry.id   AF-A0A8C0R3W0-F1
#
_cell.length_a   1.000
_cell.length_b   1.000
_cell.length_c   1.000
_cell.angle_alpha   90.00
_cell.angle_beta   90.00
_cell.angle_gamma   90.00
#
_symmetry.space_group_name_H-M   'P 1'
#
loop_
_entity.id
_entity.type
_entity.pdbx_description
1 polymer ?
#
loop_
_entity_poly.entity_id
_entity_poly.type
_entity_poly.pdbx_seq_one_letter_code
_entity_poly.pdbx_strand_id
1 'polypeptide(L)'
;HPLQHLLFPALLIFPILTGVRWYLIVVLICISLMASDAEHFLICIKDLKTGIQVKTCTQIFTAGKCCSCQRFWLVTKEDGHMVAAWQEPCLVLVSITCEGERLIFKAPGMDQLVLLSKLPPSNKVHDCRLLGMDIKGRDCGDEAAQLVQFEKHMKGRWLKEIFSPVVLNYQLAYPDCSPIMVLPEASLVALSTRLEKKVKMDQFRSNIMVTGCDASEEDTWDELLIGNVEMIKVLSCPRCILTTTDPDTGIIDRKEPLETLKSYPLCAPLEKQIYKSSPLFRFYYSVEKIGKMQAGDPVYQMVQE
;
A
#
# COMPACT_ATOMS: atom_id res chain seq x y z
N HIS A 1 -43.25 -17.24 37.45
CA HIS A 1 -42.88 -17.92 36.19
C HIS A 1 -41.73 -17.16 35.53
N PRO A 2 -40.47 -17.52 35.83
CA PRO A 2 -39.28 -16.84 35.33
C PRO A 2 -38.66 -17.67 34.20
N LEU A 3 -39.10 -17.45 32.96
CA LEU A 3 -38.49 -18.15 31.81
C LEU A 3 -38.36 -17.26 30.56
N GLN A 4 -38.18 -15.95 30.75
CA GLN A 4 -37.91 -15.00 29.65
C GLN A 4 -36.55 -14.29 29.73
N HIS A 5 -35.76 -14.49 30.80
CA HIS A 5 -34.45 -13.83 30.95
C HIS A 5 -33.23 -14.68 30.56
N LEU A 6 -33.42 -15.93 30.13
CA LEU A 6 -32.30 -16.84 29.80
C LEU A 6 -31.97 -16.95 28.30
N LEU A 7 -32.71 -16.31 27.41
CA LEU A 7 -32.45 -16.36 25.96
C LEU A 7 -31.53 -15.23 25.44
N PHE A 8 -31.29 -14.19 26.24
CA PHE A 8 -30.42 -13.07 25.85
C PHE A 8 -28.90 -13.38 25.93
N PRO A 9 -28.39 -14.18 26.90
CA PRO A 9 -26.97 -14.53 26.92
C PRO A 9 -26.56 -15.49 25.80
N ALA A 10 -27.46 -16.39 25.36
CA ALA A 10 -27.15 -17.41 24.36
C ALA A 10 -26.94 -16.83 22.93
N LEU A 11 -27.62 -15.74 22.60
CA LEU A 11 -27.49 -15.04 21.30
C LEU A 11 -26.21 -14.20 21.18
N LEU A 12 -25.58 -13.82 22.30
CA LEU A 12 -24.29 -13.11 22.32
C LEU A 12 -23.09 -14.06 22.43
N ILE A 13 -23.29 -15.29 22.90
CA ILE A 13 -22.22 -16.29 23.04
C ILE A 13 -21.87 -16.96 21.71
N PHE A 14 -22.83 -17.13 20.78
CA PHE A 14 -22.58 -17.75 19.48
C PHE A 14 -21.62 -16.96 18.56
N PRO A 15 -21.72 -15.63 18.42
CA PRO A 15 -20.77 -14.83 17.64
C PRO A 15 -19.36 -14.79 18.25
N ILE A 16 -19.27 -14.87 19.58
CA ILE A 16 -18.00 -14.91 20.30
C ILE A 16 -17.34 -16.29 20.13
N LEU A 17 -18.11 -17.39 20.19
CA LEU A 17 -17.59 -18.74 19.98
C LEU A 17 -17.19 -19.04 18.52
N THR A 18 -17.85 -18.44 17.52
CA THR A 18 -17.44 -18.58 16.10
C THR A 18 -16.20 -17.73 15.79
N GLY A 19 -16.07 -16.52 16.36
CA GLY A 19 -14.86 -15.71 16.25
C GLY A 19 -13.64 -16.33 16.98
N VAL A 20 -13.87 -16.95 18.13
CA VAL A 20 -12.81 -17.62 18.92
C VAL A 20 -12.39 -18.96 18.29
N ARG A 21 -13.26 -19.64 17.54
CA ARG A 21 -12.91 -20.85 16.75
C ARG A 21 -11.98 -20.56 15.57
N TRP A 22 -12.11 -19.40 14.92
CA TRP A 22 -11.17 -18.95 13.88
C TRP A 22 -9.79 -18.65 14.47
N TYR A 23 -9.74 -17.99 15.64
CA TYR A 23 -8.49 -17.77 16.37
C TYR A 23 -7.83 -19.07 16.82
N LEU A 24 -8.59 -20.05 17.32
CA LEU A 24 -8.05 -21.34 17.81
C LEU A 24 -7.47 -22.22 16.69
N ILE A 25 -8.01 -22.17 15.47
CA ILE A 25 -7.46 -22.93 14.32
C ILE A 25 -6.15 -22.30 13.83
N VAL A 26 -6.06 -20.97 13.82
CA VAL A 26 -4.83 -20.24 13.50
C VAL A 26 -3.77 -20.46 14.59
N VAL A 27 -4.16 -20.43 15.87
CA VAL A 27 -3.26 -20.63 17.02
C VAL A 27 -2.74 -22.07 17.14
N LEU A 28 -3.51 -23.09 16.74
CA LEU A 28 -3.08 -24.50 16.81
C LEU A 28 -2.10 -24.93 15.71
N ILE A 29 -2.07 -24.22 14.57
CA ILE A 29 -1.06 -24.44 13.51
C ILE A 29 0.31 -23.85 13.95
N CYS A 30 0.29 -22.71 14.64
CA CYS A 30 1.46 -21.96 15.10
C CYS A 30 2.33 -22.61 16.21
N ILE A 31 1.96 -23.79 16.73
CA ILE A 31 2.73 -24.45 17.81
C ILE A 31 3.79 -25.43 17.27
N SER A 32 3.74 -25.83 15.99
CA SER A 32 4.41 -27.07 15.58
C SER A 32 5.79 -26.97 14.91
N LEU A 33 6.25 -25.86 14.33
CA LEU A 33 7.52 -25.92 13.57
C LEU A 33 8.40 -24.67 13.71
N MET A 34 9.35 -24.79 14.65
CA MET A 34 10.52 -23.94 14.81
C MET A 34 11.59 -24.28 13.76
N ALA A 35 12.18 -23.26 13.10
CA ALA A 35 13.63 -23.05 13.01
C ALA A 35 14.03 -21.95 11.98
N SER A 36 14.79 -20.97 12.50
CA SER A 36 16.04 -20.38 11.94
C SER A 36 16.04 -19.50 10.67
N ASP A 37 16.21 -18.19 10.93
CA ASP A 37 17.17 -17.19 10.38
C ASP A 37 17.47 -17.02 8.89
N ALA A 38 17.30 -15.76 8.43
CA ALA A 38 18.31 -14.87 7.79
C ALA A 38 17.81 -14.03 6.59
N GLU A 39 17.81 -12.70 6.81
CA GLU A 39 18.10 -11.54 5.91
C GLU A 39 17.15 -11.07 4.77
N HIS A 40 17.12 -9.74 4.57
CA HIS A 40 15.94 -8.94 4.18
C HIS A 40 16.06 -8.22 2.82
N PHE A 41 15.06 -8.29 1.91
CA PHE A 41 14.79 -7.30 0.83
C PHE A 41 13.31 -7.34 0.39
N LEU A 42 12.58 -6.21 0.20
CA LEU A 42 11.10 -6.13 0.26
C LEU A 42 10.31 -5.82 -1.06
N ILE A 43 9.05 -6.28 -1.14
CA ILE A 43 8.03 -6.09 -2.22
C ILE A 43 6.65 -5.65 -1.66
N CYS A 44 5.79 -4.96 -2.43
CA CYS A 44 4.62 -4.22 -1.90
C CYS A 44 3.23 -4.80 -2.21
N ILE A 45 2.39 -5.05 -1.20
CA ILE A 45 0.91 -5.12 -1.31
C ILE A 45 0.29 -3.75 -1.06
N LYS A 46 -0.86 -3.49 -1.70
CA LYS A 46 -1.54 -2.19 -1.71
C LYS A 46 -1.71 -1.53 -0.33
N ASP A 47 -1.88 -2.31 0.74
CA ASP A 47 -2.17 -1.84 2.11
C ASP A 47 -1.16 -2.28 3.19
N LEU A 48 -0.07 -2.99 2.85
CA LEU A 48 0.94 -3.45 3.83
C LEU A 48 2.11 -2.46 3.99
N LYS A 49 2.91 -2.57 5.06
CA LYS A 49 4.03 -1.65 5.35
C LYS A 49 5.12 -1.73 4.30
N THR A 50 5.37 -0.60 3.66
CA THR A 50 6.42 -0.45 2.65
C THR A 50 6.99 0.96 2.70
N GLY A 51 7.64 1.32 3.80
CA GLY A 51 8.52 2.49 3.81
C GLY A 51 9.93 2.09 3.42
N ILE A 52 10.42 2.64 2.31
CA ILE A 52 11.82 2.56 1.95
C ILE A 52 12.56 3.56 2.85
N GLN A 53 13.31 3.05 3.83
CA GLN A 53 14.42 3.76 4.49
C GLN A 53 15.69 3.00 4.12
N VAL A 54 16.27 3.30 2.95
CA VAL A 54 17.54 2.66 2.55
C VAL A 54 18.68 3.41 3.23
N LYS A 55 19.03 2.97 4.44
CA LYS A 55 20.39 3.14 4.94
C LYS A 55 21.25 2.09 4.25
N THR A 56 21.98 2.53 3.23
CA THR A 56 23.12 1.84 2.62
C THR A 56 22.85 0.37 2.30
N CYS A 57 22.28 0.09 1.13
CA CYS A 57 22.44 -1.25 0.54
C CYS A 57 22.72 -1.12 -0.94
N THR A 58 23.93 -1.55 -1.30
CA THR A 58 24.37 -1.87 -2.65
C THR A 58 23.36 -2.84 -3.27
N GLN A 59 22.95 -2.59 -4.51
CA GLN A 59 22.03 -3.38 -5.35
C GLN A 59 20.53 -3.05 -5.22
N ILE A 60 20.07 -2.07 -5.99
CA ILE A 60 18.75 -2.18 -6.63
C ILE A 60 18.98 -2.94 -7.93
N PHE A 61 18.56 -4.20 -7.93
CA PHE A 61 18.70 -5.08 -9.07
C PHE A 61 17.92 -4.56 -10.27
N THR A 62 18.66 -4.28 -11.33
CA THR A 62 18.10 -4.17 -12.67
C THR A 62 17.64 -5.55 -13.13
N ALA A 63 16.35 -5.70 -13.43
CA ALA A 63 15.79 -6.81 -14.22
C ALA A 63 16.29 -8.23 -13.86
N GLY A 64 15.95 -8.70 -12.66
CA GLY A 64 15.94 -10.13 -12.29
C GLY A 64 14.58 -10.50 -11.71
N LYS A 65 13.69 -11.05 -12.55
CA LYS A 65 12.46 -11.85 -12.28
C LYS A 65 11.46 -11.54 -11.13
N CYS A 66 11.74 -10.83 -10.03
CA CYS A 66 10.81 -10.66 -8.90
C CYS A 66 10.23 -9.24 -8.74
N CYS A 67 10.90 -8.17 -9.20
CA CYS A 67 10.53 -6.79 -8.83
C CYS A 67 9.43 -6.10 -9.67
N SER A 68 8.73 -6.79 -10.59
CA SER A 68 7.84 -6.10 -11.55
C SER A 68 6.39 -5.86 -11.07
N CYS A 69 6.11 -5.96 -9.77
CA CYS A 69 4.74 -6.12 -9.26
C CYS A 69 4.40 -5.28 -8.01
N GLN A 70 5.00 -4.11 -7.83
CA GLN A 70 4.57 -3.19 -6.75
C GLN A 70 3.05 -2.96 -6.81
N ARG A 71 2.34 -3.27 -5.72
CA ARG A 71 0.88 -3.14 -5.56
C ARG A 71 0.07 -4.01 -6.55
N PHE A 72 0.58 -5.19 -6.91
CA PHE A 72 -0.17 -6.21 -7.67
C PHE A 72 -0.72 -7.34 -6.80
N TRP A 73 -0.81 -7.17 -5.49
CA TRP A 73 -1.64 -8.07 -4.69
C TRP A 73 -2.70 -7.34 -3.89
N LEU A 74 -3.80 -8.04 -3.67
CA LEU A 74 -4.99 -7.57 -3.01
C LEU A 74 -5.47 -8.68 -2.07
N VAL A 75 -5.76 -8.30 -0.83
CA VAL A 75 -6.51 -9.18 0.09
C VAL A 75 -7.99 -8.95 -0.19
N THR A 76 -8.73 -10.03 -0.41
CA THR A 76 -10.17 -9.99 -0.66
C THR A 76 -10.94 -10.66 0.47
N LYS A 77 -12.25 -10.43 0.50
CA LYS A 77 -13.25 -11.20 1.24
C LYS A 77 -13.77 -12.36 0.39
N GLU A 78 -14.55 -13.26 0.98
CA GLU A 78 -15.20 -14.38 0.26
C GLU A 78 -16.09 -13.90 -0.90
N ASP A 79 -16.66 -12.71 -0.76
CA ASP A 79 -17.52 -12.07 -1.77
C ASP A 79 -16.73 -11.27 -2.83
N GLY A 80 -15.39 -11.32 -2.80
CA GLY A 80 -14.49 -10.65 -3.74
C GLY A 80 -14.21 -9.18 -3.44
N HIS A 81 -14.82 -8.56 -2.43
CA HIS A 81 -14.49 -7.18 -2.06
C HIS A 81 -13.11 -7.09 -1.43
N MET A 82 -12.38 -6.01 -1.70
CA MET A 82 -11.10 -5.77 -1.02
C MET A 82 -11.26 -5.67 0.50
N VAL A 83 -10.24 -6.13 1.21
CA VAL A 83 -9.99 -5.80 2.61
C VAL A 83 -8.94 -4.70 2.65
N ALA A 84 -9.27 -3.57 3.26
CA ALA A 84 -8.36 -2.44 3.37
C ALA A 84 -7.88 -2.23 4.80
N ALA A 85 -6.69 -1.66 4.96
CA ALA A 85 -6.09 -1.46 6.29
C ALA A 85 -6.87 -0.48 7.20
N TRP A 86 -7.79 0.33 6.66
CA TRP A 86 -8.66 1.16 7.52
C TRP A 86 -9.82 0.35 8.13
N GLN A 87 -10.10 -0.83 7.57
CA GLN A 87 -11.03 -1.81 8.13
C GLN A 87 -10.27 -2.77 9.06
N GLU A 88 -9.12 -3.26 8.60
CA GLU A 88 -8.26 -4.20 9.33
C GLU A 88 -6.83 -3.63 9.49
N PRO A 89 -6.59 -2.81 10.54
CA PRO A 89 -5.32 -2.08 10.69
C PRO A 89 -4.10 -2.97 10.89
N CYS A 90 -4.29 -4.20 11.36
CA CYS A 90 -3.21 -5.18 11.49
C CYS A 90 -2.52 -5.50 10.14
N LEU A 91 -3.16 -5.22 9.00
CA LEU A 91 -2.54 -5.31 7.69
C LEU A 91 -1.27 -4.45 7.58
N VAL A 92 -1.19 -3.31 8.28
CA VAL A 92 0.04 -2.50 8.25
C VAL A 92 1.22 -3.20 8.94
N LEU A 93 0.99 -4.23 9.74
CA LEU A 93 2.06 -4.96 10.45
C LEU A 93 2.72 -6.03 9.60
N VAL A 94 2.12 -6.37 8.46
CA VAL A 94 2.69 -7.38 7.56
C VAL A 94 3.86 -6.76 6.80
N SER A 95 5.00 -7.45 6.86
CA SER A 95 6.20 -7.17 6.08
C SER A 95 6.38 -8.26 5.03
N ILE A 96 7.00 -7.91 3.90
CA ILE A 96 7.12 -8.82 2.76
C ILE A 96 8.50 -8.75 2.19
N THR A 97 9.24 -9.85 2.28
CA THR A 97 10.58 -9.99 1.69
C THR A 97 10.53 -10.82 0.40
N CYS A 98 11.37 -10.56 -0.60
CA CYS A 98 11.56 -11.43 -1.76
C CYS A 98 12.95 -12.07 -1.72
N GLU A 99 12.98 -13.38 -1.92
CA GLU A 99 14.19 -14.18 -2.09
C GLU A 99 14.10 -14.95 -3.42
N GLY A 100 14.83 -14.48 -4.42
CA GLY A 100 14.80 -15.09 -5.75
C GLY A 100 13.40 -15.01 -6.38
N GLU A 101 12.71 -16.14 -6.52
CA GLU A 101 11.33 -16.19 -7.02
C GLU A 101 10.28 -16.34 -5.90
N ARG A 102 10.68 -16.32 -4.62
CA ARG A 102 9.78 -16.47 -3.47
C ARG A 102 9.48 -15.13 -2.79
N LEU A 103 8.24 -14.96 -2.35
CA LEU A 103 7.74 -13.86 -1.54
C LEU A 103 7.43 -14.39 -0.15
N ILE A 104 8.07 -13.83 0.86
CA ILE A 104 7.98 -14.24 2.26
C ILE A 104 7.25 -13.14 3.02
N PHE A 105 6.05 -13.44 3.50
CA PHE A 105 5.22 -12.55 4.28
C PHE A 105 5.43 -12.88 5.76
N LYS A 106 5.67 -11.86 6.58
CA LYS A 106 5.87 -11.98 8.03
C LYS A 106 4.95 -11.01 8.75
N ALA A 107 4.26 -11.50 9.78
CA ALA A 107 3.42 -10.69 10.66
C ALA A 107 3.68 -11.06 12.12
N PRO A 108 3.51 -10.13 13.08
CA PRO A 108 3.74 -10.42 14.49
C PRO A 108 2.88 -11.58 15.01
N GLY A 109 3.52 -12.58 15.61
CA GLY A 109 2.84 -13.74 16.18
C GLY A 109 2.28 -14.73 15.15
N MET A 110 2.70 -14.64 13.89
CA MET A 110 2.28 -15.54 12.81
C MET A 110 3.48 -16.23 12.16
N ASP A 111 3.27 -17.45 11.66
CA ASP A 111 4.24 -18.14 10.82
C ASP A 111 4.46 -17.38 9.51
N GLN A 112 5.65 -17.52 8.93
CA GLN A 112 5.94 -16.90 7.65
C GLN A 112 5.16 -17.60 6.52
N LEU A 113 4.44 -16.82 5.72
CA LEU A 113 3.79 -17.32 4.51
C LEU A 113 4.75 -17.15 3.33
N VAL A 114 5.02 -18.22 2.59
CA VAL A 114 5.94 -18.18 1.44
C VAL A 114 5.19 -18.49 0.16
N LEU A 115 5.15 -17.53 -0.76
CA LEU A 115 4.48 -17.64 -2.06
C LEU A 115 5.49 -17.54 -3.20
N LEU A 116 5.10 -18.01 -4.38
CA LEU A 116 5.86 -17.76 -5.60
C LEU A 116 5.49 -16.38 -6.17
N SER A 117 6.48 -15.65 -6.65
CA SER A 117 6.30 -14.37 -7.34
C SER A 117 5.54 -14.52 -8.67
N LYS A 118 5.65 -15.71 -9.30
CA LYS A 118 4.85 -16.15 -10.44
C LYS A 118 3.96 -17.30 -10.00
N LEU A 119 2.67 -17.06 -9.99
CA LEU A 119 1.68 -18.07 -9.67
C LEU A 119 1.50 -19.07 -10.81
N PRO A 120 1.13 -20.32 -10.51
CA PRO A 120 0.76 -21.29 -11.53
C PRO A 120 -0.39 -20.77 -12.40
N PRO A 121 -0.32 -20.89 -13.74
CA PRO A 121 -1.42 -20.48 -14.62
C PRO A 121 -2.74 -21.24 -14.39
N SER A 122 -2.67 -22.38 -13.71
CA SER A 122 -3.81 -23.21 -13.30
C SER A 122 -4.63 -22.60 -12.15
N ASN A 123 -4.06 -21.69 -11.36
CA ASN A 123 -4.79 -21.07 -10.24
C ASN A 123 -5.98 -20.30 -10.77
N LYS A 124 -7.10 -20.35 -10.04
CA LYS A 124 -8.35 -19.72 -10.46
C LYS A 124 -8.18 -18.19 -10.53
N VAL A 125 -8.84 -17.57 -11.50
CA VAL A 125 -8.96 -16.10 -11.55
C VAL A 125 -10.33 -15.72 -11.00
N HIS A 126 -10.32 -14.82 -10.01
CA HIS A 126 -11.50 -14.33 -9.34
C HIS A 126 -11.88 -12.94 -9.83
N ASP A 127 -13.19 -12.70 -9.95
CA ASP A 127 -13.73 -11.36 -10.05
C ASP A 127 -13.72 -10.73 -8.66
N CYS A 128 -13.12 -9.54 -8.57
CA CYS A 128 -12.89 -8.80 -7.33
C CYS A 128 -13.48 -7.40 -7.46
N ARG A 129 -13.72 -6.75 -6.31
CA ARG A 129 -14.21 -5.37 -6.26
C ARG A 129 -13.27 -4.48 -5.46
N LEU A 130 -12.69 -3.51 -6.17
CA LEU A 130 -11.71 -2.56 -5.65
C LEU A 130 -12.25 -1.14 -5.75
N LEU A 131 -12.55 -0.54 -4.59
CA LEU A 131 -13.14 0.81 -4.49
C LEU A 131 -14.39 0.98 -5.37
N GLY A 132 -15.27 -0.03 -5.38
CA GLY A 132 -16.51 0.00 -6.16
C GLY A 132 -16.36 -0.30 -7.65
N MET A 133 -15.12 -0.55 -8.13
CA MET A 133 -14.85 -0.94 -9.51
C MET A 133 -14.50 -2.42 -9.59
N ASP A 134 -14.92 -3.06 -10.68
CA ASP A 134 -14.64 -4.47 -10.91
C ASP A 134 -13.20 -4.65 -11.43
N ILE A 135 -12.48 -5.62 -10.89
CA ILE A 135 -11.10 -5.98 -11.29
C ILE A 135 -10.88 -7.49 -11.11
N LYS A 136 -9.87 -8.05 -11.76
CA LYS A 136 -9.52 -9.46 -11.61
C LYS A 136 -8.27 -9.67 -10.75
N GLY A 137 -8.16 -10.86 -10.20
CA GLY A 137 -6.96 -11.33 -9.52
C GLY A 137 -6.85 -12.85 -9.58
N ARG A 138 -5.63 -13.35 -9.79
CA ARG A 138 -5.32 -14.78 -9.73
C ARG A 138 -5.13 -15.19 -8.28
N ASP A 139 -5.80 -16.25 -7.88
CA ASP A 139 -5.69 -16.83 -6.56
C ASP A 139 -4.25 -17.23 -6.24
N CYS A 140 -3.76 -16.87 -5.05
CA CYS A 140 -2.39 -17.16 -4.62
C CYS A 140 -2.23 -18.57 -4.04
N GLY A 141 -3.31 -19.35 -3.96
CA GLY A 141 -3.33 -20.71 -3.42
C GLY A 141 -3.92 -20.76 -2.01
N ASP A 142 -4.30 -21.97 -1.60
CA ASP A 142 -5.02 -22.22 -0.35
C ASP A 142 -4.22 -21.76 0.88
N GLU A 143 -2.87 -21.82 0.83
CA GLU A 143 -2.00 -21.33 1.91
C GLU A 143 -2.10 -19.82 2.11
N ALA A 144 -2.39 -19.07 1.04
CA ALA A 144 -2.57 -17.62 1.07
C ALA A 144 -4.02 -17.19 1.35
N ALA A 145 -4.93 -18.16 1.45
CA ALA A 145 -6.37 -18.00 1.62
C ALA A 145 -7.03 -17.03 0.61
N GLN A 146 -7.14 -15.74 0.95
CA GLN A 146 -7.87 -14.75 0.14
C GLN A 146 -6.95 -13.66 -0.42
N LEU A 147 -5.73 -14.04 -0.75
CA LEU A 147 -4.79 -13.18 -1.45
C LEU A 147 -4.87 -13.44 -2.94
N VAL A 148 -5.03 -12.38 -3.73
CA VAL A 148 -5.01 -12.46 -5.20
C VAL A 148 -3.92 -11.59 -5.81
N GLN A 149 -3.37 -12.01 -6.94
CA GLN A 149 -2.35 -11.30 -7.71
C GLN A 149 -2.90 -10.77 -9.04
N PHE A 150 -2.59 -9.54 -9.38
CA PHE A 150 -2.86 -8.96 -10.69
C PHE A 150 -1.79 -9.38 -11.70
N GLU A 151 -2.20 -9.83 -12.88
CA GLU A 151 -1.30 -10.19 -13.97
C GLU A 151 -1.39 -9.20 -15.13
N LYS A 152 -0.28 -8.96 -15.82
CA LYS A 152 -0.17 -7.90 -16.86
C LYS A 152 -1.16 -8.04 -18.03
N HIS A 153 -1.66 -9.24 -18.30
CA HIS A 153 -2.65 -9.47 -19.36
C HIS A 153 -4.09 -9.26 -18.88
N MET A 154 -4.31 -9.09 -17.57
CA MET A 154 -5.61 -8.73 -17.03
C MET A 154 -5.91 -7.27 -17.35
N LYS A 155 -7.20 -6.97 -17.52
CA LYS A 155 -7.67 -5.60 -17.70
C LYS A 155 -7.59 -4.86 -16.36
N GLY A 156 -6.81 -3.79 -16.31
CA GLY A 156 -6.74 -2.90 -15.15
C GLY A 156 -7.90 -1.90 -15.12
N ARG A 157 -7.93 -1.09 -14.06
CA ARG A 157 -8.86 0.03 -13.89
C ARG A 157 -8.33 1.26 -14.61
N TRP A 158 -9.18 1.93 -15.38
CA TRP A 158 -8.76 3.13 -16.10
C TRP A 158 -8.71 4.34 -15.18
N LEU A 159 -7.61 5.09 -15.23
CA LEU A 159 -7.48 6.28 -14.39
C LEU A 159 -8.52 7.36 -14.70
N LYS A 160 -8.87 7.56 -15.98
CA LYS A 160 -9.93 8.49 -16.40
C LYS A 160 -11.31 8.18 -15.80
N GLU A 161 -11.56 6.92 -15.43
CA GLU A 161 -12.80 6.50 -14.77
C GLU A 161 -12.76 6.79 -13.26
N ILE A 162 -11.56 6.89 -12.69
CA ILE A 162 -11.31 7.25 -11.29
C ILE A 162 -11.27 8.78 -11.15
N PHE A 163 -10.63 9.49 -12.09
CA PHE A 163 -10.48 10.94 -12.14
C PHE A 163 -10.73 11.46 -13.56
N SER A 164 -11.86 12.13 -13.77
CA SER A 164 -12.30 12.70 -15.05
C SER A 164 -11.79 14.15 -15.26
N PRO A 165 -11.68 14.66 -16.50
CA PRO A 165 -10.97 14.13 -17.66
C PRO A 165 -9.54 14.70 -17.77
N VAL A 166 -9.05 15.39 -16.73
CA VAL A 166 -7.76 16.11 -16.73
C VAL A 166 -6.54 15.16 -16.71
N VAL A 167 -6.78 13.86 -16.53
CA VAL A 167 -5.75 12.90 -16.13
C VAL A 167 -5.37 11.94 -17.27
N LEU A 168 -4.08 11.59 -17.33
CA LEU A 168 -3.47 10.68 -18.30
C LEU A 168 -4.21 9.34 -18.46
N ASN A 169 -4.18 8.80 -19.68
CA ASN A 169 -4.93 7.62 -20.09
C ASN A 169 -4.12 6.32 -19.89
N TYR A 170 -3.91 5.89 -18.65
CA TYR A 170 -3.29 4.61 -18.33
C TYR A 170 -4.17 3.72 -17.43
N GLN A 171 -3.85 2.42 -17.40
CA GLN A 171 -4.49 1.43 -16.54
C GLN A 171 -3.71 1.19 -15.26
N LEU A 172 -4.45 0.99 -14.17
CA LEU A 172 -3.94 0.63 -12.87
C LEU A 172 -4.36 -0.80 -12.51
N ALA A 173 -3.49 -1.52 -11.83
CA ALA A 173 -3.87 -2.73 -11.12
C ALA A 173 -4.61 -2.36 -9.82
N TYR A 174 -4.00 -2.65 -8.66
CA TYR A 174 -4.60 -2.34 -7.36
C TYR A 174 -4.30 -0.96 -6.76
N PRO A 175 -3.31 -0.14 -7.19
CA PRO A 175 -3.14 1.21 -6.65
C PRO A 175 -4.42 2.05 -6.72
N ASP A 176 -4.59 2.98 -5.79
CA ASP A 176 -5.76 3.86 -5.72
C ASP A 176 -5.82 4.81 -6.92
N CYS A 177 -4.72 5.54 -7.17
CA CYS A 177 -4.70 6.69 -8.07
C CYS A 177 -3.52 6.69 -9.05
N SER A 178 -2.36 6.19 -8.64
CA SER A 178 -1.15 6.21 -9.46
C SER A 178 -0.19 5.09 -9.06
N PRO A 179 0.64 4.62 -10.01
CA PRO A 179 1.66 3.62 -9.74
C PRO A 179 2.75 4.13 -8.79
N ILE A 180 3.07 5.43 -8.82
CA ILE A 180 4.22 6.01 -8.14
C ILE A 180 3.80 7.23 -7.30
N MET A 181 4.16 7.21 -6.03
CA MET A 181 4.13 8.37 -5.15
C MET A 181 5.55 8.75 -4.75
N VAL A 182 5.91 10.01 -4.98
CA VAL A 182 7.19 10.60 -4.56
C VAL A 182 6.92 11.45 -3.31
N LEU A 183 7.72 11.28 -2.26
CA LEU A 183 7.67 12.11 -1.07
C LEU A 183 9.12 12.43 -0.67
N PRO A 184 9.50 13.71 -0.63
CA PRO A 184 10.79 14.12 -0.09
C PRO A 184 10.90 14.02 1.43
N GLU A 185 12.10 13.75 1.93
CA GLU A 185 12.39 13.67 3.35
C GLU A 185 12.15 15.00 4.05
N ALA A 186 12.61 16.10 3.44
CA ALA A 186 12.47 17.45 3.98
C ALA A 186 10.99 17.80 4.27
N SER A 187 10.08 17.37 3.40
CA SER A 187 8.65 17.57 3.57
C SER A 187 8.05 16.73 4.70
N LEU A 188 8.50 15.49 4.90
CA LEU A 188 8.11 14.68 6.06
C LEU A 188 8.63 15.29 7.37
N VAL A 189 9.87 15.79 7.36
CA VAL A 189 10.48 16.48 8.50
C VAL A 189 9.69 17.74 8.83
N ALA A 190 9.38 18.58 7.84
CA ALA A 190 8.60 19.80 8.01
C ALA A 190 7.16 19.55 8.52
N LEU A 191 6.54 18.42 8.16
CA LEU A 191 5.27 18.00 8.76
C LEU A 191 5.48 17.57 10.21
N SER A 192 6.53 16.79 10.48
CA SER A 192 6.81 16.23 11.81
C SER A 192 7.17 17.29 12.85
N THR A 193 7.65 18.47 12.46
CA THR A 193 7.89 19.60 13.39
C THR A 193 6.59 20.24 13.89
N ARG A 194 5.46 20.00 13.23
CA ARG A 194 4.14 20.51 13.60
C ARG A 194 3.32 19.53 14.44
N LEU A 195 3.88 18.35 14.74
CA LEU A 195 3.18 17.25 15.41
C LEU A 195 3.84 16.93 16.75
N GLU A 196 3.03 16.65 17.77
CA GLU A 196 3.52 16.14 19.06
C GLU A 196 4.13 14.73 18.89
N LYS A 197 3.37 13.83 18.24
CA LYS A 197 3.85 12.49 17.86
C LYS A 197 4.37 12.53 16.42
N LYS A 198 5.68 12.32 16.27
CA LYS A 198 6.33 12.28 14.95
C LYS A 198 5.78 11.14 14.09
N VAL A 199 5.62 11.42 12.81
CA VAL A 199 5.15 10.45 11.81
C VAL A 199 6.32 9.78 11.10
N LYS A 200 6.08 8.58 10.61
CA LYS A 200 7.04 7.78 9.84
C LYS A 200 6.71 7.81 8.36
N MET A 201 7.73 7.61 7.54
CA MET A 201 7.59 7.56 6.09
C MET A 201 6.54 6.52 5.64
N ASP A 202 6.52 5.38 6.32
CA ASP A 202 5.63 4.24 6.07
C ASP A 202 4.14 4.60 6.17
N GLN A 203 3.77 5.59 6.99
CA GLN A 203 2.38 6.07 7.11
C GLN A 203 1.88 6.69 5.81
N PHE A 204 2.79 7.19 4.97
CA PHE A 204 2.47 7.87 3.72
C PHE A 204 2.58 6.96 2.50
N ARG A 205 3.08 5.73 2.65
CA ARG A 205 3.09 4.66 1.63
C ARG A 205 3.71 5.09 0.28
N SER A 206 4.72 5.96 0.33
CA SER A 206 5.44 6.42 -0.87
C SER A 206 6.15 5.27 -1.57
N ASN A 207 6.34 5.39 -2.88
CA ASN A 207 7.21 4.49 -3.64
C ASN A 207 8.65 4.98 -3.63
N ILE A 208 8.86 6.30 -3.72
CA ILE A 208 10.17 6.93 -3.84
C ILE A 208 10.34 7.98 -2.74
N MET A 209 11.46 7.87 -2.03
CA MET A 209 11.95 8.86 -1.08
C MET A 209 13.06 9.67 -1.74
N VAL A 210 12.93 10.99 -1.71
CA VAL A 210 13.95 11.93 -2.22
C VAL A 210 14.58 12.71 -1.08
N THR A 211 15.91 12.75 -1.04
CA THR A 211 16.70 13.49 -0.05
C THR A 211 17.50 14.59 -0.72
N GLY A 212 17.92 15.60 0.04
CA GLY A 212 18.80 16.66 -0.48
C GLY A 212 18.08 17.79 -1.23
N CYS A 213 16.80 18.01 -0.94
CA CYS A 213 16.00 19.13 -1.42
C CYS A 213 15.38 19.88 -0.23
N ASP A 214 14.87 21.08 -0.49
CA ASP A 214 14.13 21.84 0.51
C ASP A 214 12.67 21.34 0.62
N ALA A 215 12.03 21.63 1.76
CA ALA A 215 10.61 21.31 1.93
C ALA A 215 9.77 22.14 0.97
N SER A 216 8.80 21.50 0.30
CA SER A 216 7.94 22.11 -0.73
C SER A 216 8.61 22.40 -2.07
N GLU A 217 9.89 22.08 -2.27
CA GLU A 217 10.54 22.20 -3.57
C GLU A 217 9.84 21.33 -4.63
N GLU A 218 9.32 20.18 -4.20
CA GLU A 218 8.60 19.23 -5.05
C GLU A 218 7.29 19.78 -5.64
N ASP A 219 6.77 20.88 -5.09
CA ASP A 219 5.58 21.53 -5.62
C ASP A 219 5.81 21.99 -7.08
N THR A 220 7.07 22.22 -7.47
CA THR A 220 7.48 22.62 -8.84
C THR A 220 7.92 21.47 -9.74
N TRP A 221 8.08 20.25 -9.23
CA TRP A 221 8.64 19.12 -9.98
C TRP A 221 7.63 18.47 -10.92
N ASP A 222 7.25 19.17 -12.00
CA ASP A 222 6.25 18.67 -12.94
C ASP A 222 6.76 17.48 -13.74
N GLU A 223 8.04 17.47 -14.09
CA GLU A 223 8.70 16.37 -14.79
C GLU A 223 9.99 15.97 -14.07
N LEU A 224 10.19 14.66 -13.88
CA LEU A 224 11.34 14.09 -13.16
C LEU A 224 12.05 13.04 -14.01
N LEU A 225 13.38 13.05 -13.95
CA LEU A 225 14.26 12.00 -14.46
C LEU A 225 15.04 11.40 -13.28
N ILE A 226 14.88 10.10 -13.07
CA ILE A 226 15.65 9.34 -12.08
C ILE A 226 16.22 8.09 -12.77
N GLY A 227 17.55 7.95 -12.76
CA GLY A 227 18.23 6.95 -13.60
C GLY A 227 17.93 7.21 -15.09
N ASN A 228 17.20 6.29 -15.74
CA ASN A 228 16.67 6.50 -17.09
C ASN A 228 15.14 6.36 -17.17
N VAL A 229 14.45 6.62 -16.06
CA VAL A 229 12.99 6.68 -15.99
C VAL A 229 12.53 8.12 -16.03
N GLU A 230 11.67 8.45 -16.99
CA GLU A 230 11.04 9.77 -17.09
C GLU A 230 9.62 9.67 -16.52
N MET A 231 9.28 10.61 -15.63
CA MET A 231 8.01 10.64 -14.91
C MET A 231 7.40 12.02 -14.96
N ILE A 232 6.07 12.08 -15.06
CA ILE A 232 5.30 13.33 -15.04
C ILE A 232 4.37 13.36 -13.82
N LYS A 233 4.27 14.52 -13.19
CA LYS A 233 3.37 14.80 -12.07
C LYS A 233 1.93 14.68 -12.57
N VAL A 234 1.13 13.89 -11.87
CA VAL A 234 -0.26 13.61 -12.25
C VAL A 234 -1.23 14.41 -11.40
N LEU A 235 -1.16 14.24 -10.08
CA LEU A 235 -2.10 14.83 -9.14
C LEU A 235 -1.52 14.87 -7.72
N SER A 236 -2.03 15.79 -6.89
CA SER A 236 -1.72 15.85 -5.46
C SER A 236 -2.32 14.65 -4.75
N CYS A 237 -1.59 13.99 -3.85
CA CYS A 237 -2.09 12.84 -3.12
C CYS A 237 -3.09 13.26 -2.02
N PRO A 238 -4.39 12.93 -2.13
CA PRO A 238 -5.30 13.06 -1.01
C PRO A 238 -4.91 12.06 0.09
N ARG A 239 -4.86 12.54 1.33
CA ARG A 239 -4.52 11.72 2.49
C ARG A 239 -5.77 11.22 3.18
N CYS A 240 -5.79 9.92 3.46
CA CYS A 240 -6.88 9.23 4.12
C CYS A 240 -6.47 8.78 5.53
N ILE A 241 -7.43 8.20 6.25
CA ILE A 241 -7.28 7.73 7.65
C ILE A 241 -6.11 6.76 7.86
N LEU A 242 -5.66 6.05 6.81
CA LEU A 242 -4.49 5.17 6.90
C LEU A 242 -3.23 5.89 7.38
N THR A 243 -3.09 7.17 7.04
CA THR A 243 -1.95 7.97 7.52
C THR A 243 -1.93 8.11 9.05
N THR A 244 -3.05 7.88 9.73
CA THR A 244 -3.16 7.95 11.20
C THR A 244 -2.88 6.61 11.89
N THR A 245 -2.60 5.56 11.11
CA THR A 245 -2.29 4.22 11.64
C THR A 245 -0.79 4.11 11.88
N ASP A 246 -0.40 3.77 13.11
CA ASP A 246 0.99 3.55 13.45
C ASP A 246 1.50 2.25 12.79
N PRO A 247 2.54 2.31 11.95
CA PRO A 247 2.97 1.17 11.13
C PRO A 247 3.66 0.06 11.93
N ASP A 248 4.00 0.29 13.21
CA ASP A 248 4.65 -0.73 14.05
C ASP A 248 3.67 -1.38 15.03
N THR A 249 2.55 -0.73 15.31
CA THR A 249 1.56 -1.22 16.28
C THR A 249 0.18 -1.50 15.68
N GLY A 250 -0.12 -0.97 14.50
CA GLY A 250 -1.45 -1.05 13.88
C GLY A 250 -2.50 -0.21 14.59
N ILE A 251 -2.12 0.61 15.59
CA ILE A 251 -3.04 1.45 16.36
C ILE A 251 -3.38 2.70 15.56
N ILE A 252 -4.68 3.02 15.48
CA ILE A 252 -5.19 4.22 14.79
C ILE A 252 -5.36 5.37 15.79
N ASP A 253 -4.67 6.49 15.57
CA ASP A 253 -4.81 7.73 16.35
C ASP A 253 -6.15 8.47 16.07
N ARG A 254 -6.67 8.30 14.84
CA ARG A 254 -7.92 8.85 14.29
C ARG A 254 -7.94 10.37 14.09
N LYS A 255 -6.91 11.11 14.52
CA LYS A 255 -6.80 12.56 14.29
C LYS A 255 -5.54 12.93 13.52
N GLU A 256 -4.37 12.61 14.05
CA GLU A 256 -3.09 13.02 13.45
C GLU A 256 -2.53 11.94 12.53
N PRO A 257 -1.88 12.30 11.41
CA PRO A 257 -1.50 13.66 11.00
C PRO A 257 -2.57 14.41 10.17
N LEU A 258 -3.78 13.87 10.02
CA LEU A 258 -4.78 14.43 9.10
C LEU A 258 -5.27 15.83 9.51
N GLU A 259 -5.48 16.09 10.80
CA GLU A 259 -5.87 17.43 11.27
C GLU A 259 -4.80 18.47 10.95
N THR A 260 -3.52 18.18 11.24
CA THR A 260 -2.41 19.06 10.88
C THR A 260 -2.31 19.28 9.37
N LEU A 261 -2.52 18.24 8.57
CA LEU A 261 -2.49 18.35 7.11
C LEU A 261 -3.61 19.22 6.52
N LYS A 262 -4.72 19.46 7.23
CA LYS A 262 -5.74 20.42 6.78
C LYS A 262 -5.24 21.86 6.77
N SER A 263 -4.16 22.17 7.48
CA SER A 263 -3.51 23.49 7.46
C SER A 263 -2.61 23.71 6.24
N TYR A 264 -2.29 22.66 5.47
CA TYR A 264 -1.50 22.77 4.26
C TYR A 264 -2.32 23.39 3.12
N PRO A 265 -1.66 24.02 2.13
CA PRO A 265 -2.34 24.67 1.01
C PRO A 265 -3.37 23.74 0.34
N LEU A 266 -4.56 24.28 0.10
CA LEU A 266 -5.62 23.59 -0.65
C LEU A 266 -5.30 23.58 -2.14
N CYS A 267 -5.83 22.59 -2.86
CA CYS A 267 -5.77 22.52 -4.32
C CYS A 267 -6.35 23.75 -5.02
N ALA A 268 -5.95 23.93 -6.29
CA ALA A 268 -6.55 24.89 -7.18
C ALA A 268 -8.08 24.64 -7.28
N PRO A 269 -8.92 25.67 -7.44
CA PRO A 269 -10.38 25.53 -7.47
C PRO A 269 -10.90 24.49 -8.48
N LEU A 270 -10.21 24.32 -9.61
CA LEU A 270 -10.53 23.36 -10.65
C LEU A 270 -10.41 21.90 -10.17
N GLU A 271 -9.52 21.63 -9.22
CA GLU A 271 -9.27 20.29 -8.71
C GLU A 271 -10.09 19.97 -7.45
N LYS A 272 -10.88 20.92 -6.94
CA LYS A 272 -11.75 20.69 -5.76
C LYS A 272 -12.74 19.55 -5.97
N GLN A 273 -13.18 19.33 -7.22
CA GLN A 273 -14.07 18.21 -7.55
C GLN A 273 -13.40 16.85 -7.35
N ILE A 274 -12.07 16.80 -7.52
CA ILE A 274 -11.24 15.60 -7.36
C ILE A 274 -11.04 15.29 -5.87
N TYR A 275 -10.57 16.28 -5.11
CA TYR A 275 -10.11 16.05 -3.74
C TYR A 275 -11.18 16.25 -2.66
N LYS A 276 -12.27 16.93 -2.99
CA LYS A 276 -13.34 17.32 -2.04
C LYS A 276 -12.73 18.05 -0.82
N SER A 277 -12.86 17.48 0.37
CA SER A 277 -12.33 18.00 1.63
C SER A 277 -11.08 17.26 2.12
N SER A 278 -10.50 16.38 1.30
CA SER A 278 -9.35 15.58 1.69
C SER A 278 -8.11 16.47 1.78
N PRO A 279 -7.35 16.42 2.89
CA PRO A 279 -6.08 17.13 2.95
C PRO A 279 -5.09 16.52 1.96
N LEU A 280 -4.21 17.36 1.40
CA LEU A 280 -3.27 16.97 0.36
C LEU A 280 -1.86 16.92 0.93
N PHE A 281 -1.10 15.90 0.56
CA PHE A 281 0.30 15.84 0.94
C PHE A 281 1.10 15.02 -0.06
N ARG A 282 1.95 15.74 -0.82
CA ARG A 282 2.83 15.25 -1.90
C ARG A 282 2.10 14.82 -3.16
N PHE A 283 2.86 14.30 -4.12
CA PHE A 283 2.40 14.12 -5.50
C PHE A 283 2.51 12.68 -5.99
N TYR A 284 1.56 12.34 -6.83
CA TYR A 284 1.58 11.14 -7.65
C TYR A 284 2.24 11.42 -9.00
N TYR A 285 2.96 10.43 -9.50
CA TYR A 285 3.65 10.48 -10.79
C TYR A 285 3.23 9.29 -11.66
N SER A 286 3.15 9.51 -12.98
CA SER A 286 3.08 8.44 -13.98
C SER A 286 4.45 8.27 -14.62
N VAL A 287 4.66 7.12 -15.24
CA VAL A 287 5.89 6.82 -15.98
C VAL A 287 5.63 7.11 -17.45
N GLU A 288 6.33 8.10 -18.01
CA GLU A 288 6.29 8.42 -19.43
C GLU A 288 7.27 7.55 -20.22
N LYS A 289 8.46 7.32 -19.64
CA LYS A 289 9.47 6.43 -20.21
C LYS A 289 9.91 5.38 -19.21
N ILE A 290 9.67 4.12 -19.59
CA ILE A 290 10.09 2.97 -18.80
C ILE A 290 11.60 2.86 -18.83
N GLY A 291 12.19 2.73 -17.65
CA GLY A 291 13.61 2.53 -17.45
C GLY A 291 13.90 1.76 -16.17
N LYS A 292 15.08 2.00 -15.64
CA LYS A 292 15.67 1.46 -14.43
C LYS A 292 16.15 2.64 -13.59
N MET A 293 15.88 2.56 -12.29
CA MET A 293 16.38 3.49 -11.29
C MET A 293 16.83 2.68 -10.08
N GLN A 294 17.74 3.23 -9.30
CA GLN A 294 18.26 2.64 -8.07
C GLN A 294 18.38 3.67 -6.94
N ALA A 295 18.44 3.18 -5.70
CA ALA A 295 18.69 4.04 -4.56
C ALA A 295 20.06 4.70 -4.70
N GLY A 296 20.10 6.00 -4.42
CA GLY A 296 21.27 6.83 -4.65
C GLY A 296 21.38 7.42 -6.05
N ASP A 297 20.48 7.08 -6.99
CA ASP A 297 20.42 7.81 -8.25
C ASP A 297 20.05 9.27 -8.01
N PRO A 298 20.70 10.21 -8.72
CA PRO A 298 20.32 11.61 -8.68
C PRO A 298 18.89 11.80 -9.24
N VAL A 299 18.19 12.77 -8.67
CA VAL A 299 16.86 13.19 -9.12
C VAL A 299 17.02 14.49 -9.87
N TYR A 300 16.66 14.48 -11.16
CA TYR A 300 16.68 15.67 -11.99
C TYR A 300 15.26 16.16 -12.24
N GLN A 301 15.00 17.44 -11.96
CA GLN A 301 13.82 18.13 -12.47
C GLN A 301 14.06 18.50 -13.93
N MET A 302 13.17 18.08 -14.82
CA MET A 302 13.25 18.46 -16.23
C MET A 302 12.61 19.83 -16.38
N VAL A 303 13.36 20.77 -16.96
CA VAL A 303 12.89 22.12 -17.27
C VAL A 303 12.77 22.24 -18.79
N GLN A 304 11.62 22.70 -19.28
CA GLN A 304 11.44 23.01 -20.69
C GLN A 304 12.18 24.32 -20.99
N GLU A 305 13.07 24.31 -21.99
CA GLU A 305 13.73 25.51 -22.53
C GLU A 305 12.76 26.42 -23.28
#